data_AF-A0A970RNA9-F1
#
_entry.id   AF-A0A970RNA9-F1
#
_cell.length_a   1.000
_cell.length_b   1.000
_cell.length_c   1.000
_cell.angle_alpha   90.00
_cell.angle_beta   90.00
_cell.angle_gamma   90.00
#
_symmetry.space_group_name_H-M   'P 1'
#
loop_
_entity.id
_entity.type
_entity.pdbx_description
1 polymer ?
#
loop_
_entity_poly.entity_id
_entity_poly.type
_entity_poly.pdbx_seq_one_letter_code
_entity_poly.pdbx_strand_id
1 'polypeptide(L)'
;MSKRKIVSVLHQLDMLPLPAKDKILSACPSPETSADEARVINSRRPRRLKPLFAIGVVMILLVFGTAVYAIAAEAKEYNEAVTFFREYDLAEEGLTRSEIKAVYRDIITGSFRFDKTAEVIEQKVTKSSVGGYEILQEAPTPEDLERYWEFVTNYEKYIEHNPLRNSDGVIYRSRELTVFREDLGLEIFDQNVFEKYRDGALIWTAENIEFWIDSYVAFDGKVIIYGRSPTDPGEDDDRGAWVALIDQDGEVLWQTRLNNGSVYEDIAAILPSDEKIVVFSKADARYLCMSEFDLSGKITRTHITEIGPYQIGNTARLGDGYIISLRSEDGHARLIKVSCDGFITDAFSYESNDCRYFITDMIEYNDKIYLSAHSVPKLENEERDGGGRYEIAAVLNYIFDNQMTDITDDEVTRLMRANFSAVILVCDPISGIPQEFYSVEESIGGKLMIDESNQLIWNVESITHAFFSPMASSFSISSTNLVFRYTFDESGALLNQEKTKEFTRFYR
;
A
#
# COMPACT_ATOMS: atom_id res chain seq x y z
N MET A 1 -26.16 25.34 -6.50
CA MET A 1 -25.19 25.41 -5.38
C MET A 1 -25.37 26.71 -4.61
N SER A 2 -25.42 26.70 -3.28
CA SER A 2 -25.67 27.93 -2.50
C SER A 2 -24.40 28.79 -2.41
N LYS A 3 -24.56 30.12 -2.34
CA LYS A 3 -23.48 31.12 -2.25
C LYS A 3 -22.48 30.86 -1.10
N ARG A 4 -22.88 30.07 -0.09
CA ARG A 4 -22.03 29.64 1.04
C ARG A 4 -21.04 28.52 0.65
N LYS A 5 -21.39 27.63 -0.28
CA LYS A 5 -20.49 26.57 -0.77
C LYS A 5 -19.33 27.15 -1.61
N ILE A 6 -19.56 28.24 -2.33
CA ILE A 6 -18.52 28.91 -3.12
C ILE A 6 -17.51 29.62 -2.21
N VAL A 7 -17.97 30.23 -1.11
CA VAL A 7 -17.10 30.89 -0.14
C VAL A 7 -16.24 29.89 0.65
N SER A 8 -16.74 28.69 0.97
CA SER A 8 -15.91 27.68 1.66
C SER A 8 -14.84 27.06 0.75
N VAL A 9 -15.14 26.89 -0.55
CA VAL A 9 -14.16 26.43 -1.54
C VAL A 9 -13.07 27.48 -1.78
N LEU A 10 -13.43 28.77 -1.80
CA LEU A 10 -12.45 29.87 -1.90
C LEU A 10 -11.55 29.97 -0.66
N HIS A 11 -12.08 29.70 0.54
CA HIS A 11 -11.29 29.71 1.78
C HIS A 11 -10.31 28.52 1.89
N GLN A 12 -10.58 27.42 1.19
CA GLN A 12 -9.65 26.29 1.07
C GLN A 12 -8.52 26.57 0.07
N LEU A 13 -8.75 27.43 -0.93
CA LEU A 13 -7.72 27.84 -1.91
C LEU A 13 -6.69 28.82 -1.32
N ASP A 14 -7.06 29.62 -0.31
CA ASP A 14 -6.13 30.52 0.41
C ASP A 14 -5.10 29.77 1.28
N MET A 15 -5.30 28.47 1.53
CA MET A 15 -4.44 27.63 2.37
C MET A 15 -3.46 26.76 1.56
N LEU A 16 -3.54 26.79 0.22
CA LEU A 16 -2.56 26.10 -0.64
C LEU A 16 -1.29 26.97 -0.77
N PRO A 17 -0.10 26.45 -0.43
CA PRO A 17 1.14 27.18 -0.62
C PRO A 17 1.45 27.26 -2.12
N LEU A 18 1.08 28.37 -2.76
CA LEU A 18 1.56 28.66 -4.11
C LEU A 18 3.09 28.89 -4.06
N PRO A 19 3.89 28.27 -4.94
CA PRO A 19 5.34 28.40 -4.89
C PRO A 19 5.80 29.84 -5.20
N ALA A 20 6.58 30.39 -4.28
CA ALA A 20 7.52 31.51 -4.45
C ALA A 20 6.97 32.81 -5.10
N LYS A 21 6.09 33.50 -4.38
CA LYS A 21 5.67 34.90 -4.64
C LYS A 21 6.86 35.85 -4.87
N ASP A 22 8.00 35.60 -4.23
CA ASP A 22 9.20 36.45 -4.32
C ASP A 22 10.05 36.22 -5.57
N LYS A 23 9.91 35.06 -6.24
CA LYS A 23 10.62 34.78 -7.51
C LYS A 23 9.95 35.46 -8.70
N ILE A 24 8.64 35.73 -8.63
CA ILE A 24 7.87 36.38 -9.70
C ILE A 24 8.01 37.91 -9.64
N LEU A 25 8.20 38.49 -8.44
CA LEU A 25 8.35 39.94 -8.26
C LEU A 25 9.74 40.50 -8.67
N SER A 26 10.74 39.64 -8.86
CA SER A 26 12.11 40.05 -9.22
C SER A 26 12.39 40.13 -10.73
N ALA A 27 11.42 39.80 -11.59
CA ALA A 27 11.60 39.73 -13.05
C ALA A 27 11.01 40.91 -13.85
N CYS A 28 10.72 42.06 -13.22
CA CYS A 28 10.26 43.28 -13.90
C CYS A 28 11.13 44.50 -13.52
N PRO A 29 11.64 45.28 -14.50
CA PRO A 29 12.48 46.44 -14.21
C PRO A 29 11.66 47.60 -13.64
N SER A 30 12.16 48.19 -12.56
CA SER A 30 11.59 49.40 -11.92
C SER A 30 11.72 50.62 -12.85
N PRO A 31 10.67 51.45 -12.99
CA PRO A 31 10.80 52.72 -13.69
C PRO A 31 11.47 53.75 -12.78
N GLU A 32 12.60 54.28 -13.23
CA GLU A 32 13.25 55.46 -12.63
C GLU A 32 12.31 56.67 -12.71
N THR A 33 12.13 57.33 -11.57
CA THR A 33 11.51 58.65 -11.48
C THR A 33 12.64 59.66 -11.33
N SER A 34 12.76 60.61 -12.25
CA SER A 34 13.35 61.91 -11.94
C SER A 34 12.64 63.01 -12.71
N ALA A 35 12.13 63.97 -11.96
CA ALA A 35 11.78 65.29 -12.43
C ALA A 35 13.07 66.12 -12.52
N ASP A 36 13.25 66.93 -13.57
CA ASP A 36 13.18 68.39 -13.41
C ASP A 36 13.31 69.17 -14.73
N GLU A 37 12.84 70.41 -14.61
CA GLU A 37 12.51 71.46 -15.57
C GLU A 37 13.57 71.88 -16.61
N ALA A 38 13.11 72.32 -17.79
CA ALA A 38 13.45 73.66 -18.33
C ALA A 38 12.72 74.00 -19.66
N ARG A 39 11.95 75.10 -19.62
CA ARG A 39 11.71 76.16 -20.63
C ARG A 39 11.88 75.84 -22.13
N VAL A 40 10.84 76.10 -22.94
CA VAL A 40 11.01 76.67 -24.30
C VAL A 40 9.94 77.71 -24.64
N ILE A 41 10.42 78.85 -25.15
CA ILE A 41 9.69 80.02 -25.67
C ILE A 41 9.15 79.74 -27.09
N ASN A 42 7.98 80.32 -27.38
CA ASN A 42 7.30 80.39 -28.69
C ASN A 42 8.21 80.53 -29.94
N SER A 43 7.88 79.82 -31.04
CA SER A 43 7.26 80.42 -32.24
C SER A 43 7.28 79.56 -33.52
N ARG A 44 6.12 79.56 -34.22
CA ARG A 44 5.88 79.62 -35.68
C ARG A 44 6.42 78.52 -36.64
N ARG A 45 5.47 77.78 -37.26
CA ARG A 45 5.49 77.18 -38.63
C ARG A 45 5.72 78.26 -39.72
N PRO A 46 5.98 77.98 -41.05
CA PRO A 46 5.59 76.80 -41.88
C PRO A 46 6.63 76.36 -42.97
N ARG A 47 6.56 75.23 -43.70
CA ARG A 47 5.79 74.93 -44.95
C ARG A 47 6.27 73.54 -45.46
N ARG A 48 5.39 72.56 -45.65
CA ARG A 48 4.86 71.99 -46.92
C ARG A 48 5.89 71.41 -47.92
N LEU A 49 5.86 70.08 -48.11
CA LEU A 49 5.63 69.37 -49.39
C LEU A 49 5.35 67.88 -49.09
N LYS A 50 4.21 67.35 -49.59
CA LYS A 50 3.85 65.91 -49.51
C LYS A 50 4.49 65.16 -50.69
N PRO A 51 4.63 63.83 -50.61
CA PRO A 51 3.79 63.04 -51.51
C PRO A 51 3.10 61.86 -50.81
N LEU A 52 1.86 61.64 -51.23
CA LEU A 52 0.82 60.82 -50.62
C LEU A 52 0.98 59.30 -50.84
N PHE A 53 2.18 58.79 -51.16
CA PHE A 53 2.39 57.36 -51.46
C PHE A 53 3.12 56.55 -50.38
N ALA A 54 3.70 57.20 -49.36
CA ALA A 54 4.36 56.49 -48.24
C ALA A 54 3.38 56.06 -47.12
N ILE A 55 2.19 56.67 -47.05
CA ILE A 55 1.24 56.42 -45.95
C ILE A 55 0.45 55.11 -46.16
N GLY A 56 0.21 54.70 -47.42
CA GLY A 56 -0.49 53.44 -47.71
C GLY A 56 0.36 52.20 -47.41
N VAL A 57 1.66 52.22 -47.74
CA VAL A 57 2.59 51.11 -47.48
C VAL A 57 2.97 51.03 -46.00
N VAL A 58 3.09 52.17 -45.31
CA VAL A 58 3.33 52.19 -43.85
C VAL A 58 2.08 51.79 -43.05
N MET A 59 0.85 52.12 -43.50
CA MET A 59 -0.38 51.62 -42.87
C MET A 59 -0.60 50.12 -43.14
N ILE A 60 -0.28 49.62 -44.33
CA ILE A 60 -0.36 48.17 -44.61
C ILE A 60 0.74 47.43 -43.82
N LEU A 61 1.97 47.93 -43.73
CA LEU A 61 3.03 47.33 -42.89
C LEU A 61 2.77 47.47 -41.38
N LEU A 62 2.06 48.51 -40.92
CA LEU A 62 1.61 48.63 -39.52
C LEU A 62 0.42 47.71 -39.23
N VAL A 63 -0.52 47.54 -40.16
CA VAL A 63 -1.66 46.62 -39.99
C VAL A 63 -1.22 45.15 -40.12
N PHE A 64 -0.34 44.81 -41.07
CA PHE A 64 0.24 43.48 -41.18
C PHE A 64 1.30 43.22 -40.11
N GLY A 65 2.09 44.22 -39.72
CA GLY A 65 3.08 44.11 -38.65
C GLY A 65 2.44 43.94 -37.28
N THR A 66 1.36 44.67 -36.98
CA THR A 66 0.59 44.46 -35.74
C THR A 66 -0.21 43.16 -35.76
N ALA A 67 -0.73 42.74 -36.92
CA ALA A 67 -1.39 41.44 -37.05
C ALA A 67 -0.41 40.28 -36.84
N VAL A 68 0.79 40.32 -37.45
CA VAL A 68 1.82 39.27 -37.28
C VAL A 68 2.38 39.27 -35.86
N TYR A 69 2.59 40.44 -35.25
CA TYR A 69 3.05 40.54 -33.86
C TYR A 69 1.98 40.07 -32.87
N ALA A 70 0.71 40.39 -33.11
CA ALA A 70 -0.41 39.89 -32.32
C ALA A 70 -0.57 38.38 -32.46
N ILE A 71 -0.42 37.81 -33.66
CA ILE A 71 -0.46 36.35 -33.90
C ILE A 71 0.74 35.66 -33.23
N ALA A 72 1.94 36.24 -33.28
CA ALA A 72 3.13 35.68 -32.63
C ALA A 72 3.04 35.73 -31.11
N ALA A 73 2.56 36.84 -30.53
CA ALA A 73 2.30 36.97 -29.10
C ALA A 73 1.19 36.01 -28.65
N GLU A 74 0.14 35.86 -29.44
CA GLU A 74 -0.95 34.93 -29.19
C GLU A 74 -0.47 33.46 -29.21
N ALA A 75 0.40 33.12 -30.16
CA ALA A 75 0.95 31.78 -30.27
C ALA A 75 1.91 31.45 -29.12
N LYS A 76 2.73 32.42 -28.71
CA LYS A 76 3.61 32.28 -27.55
C LYS A 76 2.82 32.03 -26.27
N GLU A 77 1.81 32.87 -26.01
CA GLU A 77 0.97 32.73 -24.82
C GLU A 77 0.18 31.42 -24.79
N TYR A 78 -0.35 30.98 -25.94
CA TYR A 78 -1.01 29.68 -26.00
C TYR A 78 -0.05 28.54 -25.69
N ASN A 79 1.18 28.58 -26.20
CA ASN A 79 2.18 27.56 -25.90
C ASN A 79 2.55 27.58 -24.40
N GLU A 80 2.70 28.76 -23.80
CA GLU A 80 2.90 28.90 -22.34
C GLU A 80 1.72 28.31 -21.56
N ALA A 81 0.49 28.56 -21.99
CA ALA A 81 -0.71 27.99 -21.39
C ALA A 81 -0.78 26.46 -21.53
N VAL A 82 -0.43 25.89 -22.69
CA VAL A 82 -0.39 24.43 -22.88
C VAL A 82 0.73 23.79 -22.06
N THR A 83 1.91 24.42 -22.01
CA THR A 83 3.00 23.97 -21.14
C THR A 83 2.56 23.98 -19.68
N PHE A 84 1.89 25.05 -19.23
CA PHE A 84 1.31 25.10 -17.89
C PHE A 84 0.28 23.99 -17.66
N PHE A 85 -0.62 23.73 -18.60
CA PHE A 85 -1.60 22.64 -18.46
C PHE A 85 -0.92 21.27 -18.32
N ARG A 86 0.16 21.02 -19.06
CA ARG A 86 0.94 19.78 -18.94
C ARG A 86 1.77 19.70 -17.66
N GLU A 87 2.41 20.78 -17.25
CA GLU A 87 3.21 20.82 -16.02
C GLU A 87 2.35 20.62 -14.77
N TYR A 88 1.08 21.00 -14.83
CA TYR A 88 0.14 20.92 -13.71
C TYR A 88 -0.98 19.89 -13.93
N ASP A 89 -0.86 18.97 -14.87
CA ASP A 89 -1.83 17.90 -15.17
C ASP A 89 -3.30 18.38 -15.26
N LEU A 90 -3.51 19.51 -15.93
CA LEU A 90 -4.84 20.07 -16.18
C LEU A 90 -5.42 19.49 -17.47
N ALA A 91 -6.70 19.14 -17.45
CA ALA A 91 -7.38 18.60 -18.63
C ALA A 91 -7.54 19.68 -19.72
N GLU A 92 -7.01 19.41 -20.91
CA GLU A 92 -7.22 20.23 -22.11
C GLU A 92 -8.51 19.82 -22.87
N GLU A 93 -9.05 18.63 -22.59
CA GLU A 93 -10.17 18.02 -23.30
C GLU A 93 -11.45 18.88 -23.21
N GLY A 94 -12.03 19.21 -24.36
CA GLY A 94 -13.25 20.04 -24.44
C GLY A 94 -13.03 21.55 -24.32
N LEU A 95 -11.77 22.01 -24.20
CA LEU A 95 -11.44 23.43 -24.22
C LEU A 95 -10.94 23.90 -25.59
N THR A 96 -11.40 25.07 -26.00
CA THR A 96 -10.84 25.77 -27.16
C THR A 96 -9.52 26.46 -26.81
N ARG A 97 -8.74 26.80 -27.84
CA ARG A 97 -7.47 27.55 -27.70
C ARG A 97 -7.60 28.84 -26.87
N SER A 98 -8.71 29.56 -27.03
CA SER A 98 -9.01 30.77 -26.26
C SER A 98 -9.33 30.48 -24.80
N GLU A 99 -9.97 29.35 -24.53
CA GLU A 99 -10.37 28.95 -23.18
C GLU A 99 -9.18 28.44 -22.38
N ILE A 100 -8.27 27.69 -23.00
CA ILE A 100 -7.00 27.28 -22.38
C ILE A 100 -6.20 28.51 -21.90
N LYS A 101 -6.08 29.55 -22.75
CA LYS A 101 -5.44 30.82 -22.37
C LYS A 101 -6.21 31.58 -21.29
N ALA A 102 -7.54 31.56 -21.33
CA ALA A 102 -8.37 32.24 -20.34
C ALA A 102 -8.22 31.59 -18.96
N VAL A 103 -8.28 30.26 -18.88
CA VAL A 103 -8.03 29.49 -17.66
C VAL A 103 -6.60 29.74 -17.15
N TYR A 104 -5.60 29.65 -18.03
CA TYR A 104 -4.21 29.95 -17.67
C TYR A 104 -4.06 31.34 -17.05
N ARG A 105 -4.58 32.39 -17.69
CA ARG A 105 -4.56 33.75 -17.16
C ARG A 105 -5.29 33.86 -15.82
N ASP A 106 -6.46 33.24 -15.72
CA ASP A 106 -7.32 33.31 -14.54
C ASP A 106 -6.66 32.66 -13.31
N ILE A 107 -5.84 31.62 -13.54
CA ILE A 107 -5.03 30.96 -12.51
C ILE A 107 -3.79 31.77 -12.15
N ILE A 108 -2.94 32.15 -13.12
CA ILE A 108 -1.67 32.86 -12.81
C ILE A 108 -1.89 34.25 -12.21
N THR A 109 -3.04 34.88 -12.47
CA THR A 109 -3.41 36.18 -11.90
C THR A 109 -4.22 36.05 -10.61
N GLY A 110 -4.63 34.84 -10.23
CA GLY A 110 -5.43 34.56 -9.05
C GLY A 110 -6.84 35.18 -9.09
N SER A 111 -7.39 35.46 -10.27
CA SER A 111 -8.69 36.12 -10.39
C SER A 111 -9.88 35.16 -10.18
N PHE A 112 -9.76 33.90 -10.60
CA PHE A 112 -10.79 32.85 -10.50
C PHE A 112 -12.21 33.31 -10.91
N ARG A 113 -12.32 34.08 -12.01
CA ARG A 113 -13.58 34.64 -12.51
C ARG A 113 -14.10 33.95 -13.75
N PHE A 114 -13.31 33.09 -14.37
CA PHE A 114 -13.71 32.38 -15.57
C PHE A 114 -14.34 31.04 -15.18
N ASP A 115 -15.61 30.83 -15.56
CA ASP A 115 -16.41 29.70 -15.08
C ASP A 115 -15.76 28.33 -15.37
N LYS A 116 -15.10 28.19 -16.53
CA LYS A 116 -14.39 26.95 -16.89
C LYS A 116 -13.11 26.72 -16.08
N THR A 117 -12.54 27.74 -15.44
CA THR A 117 -11.40 27.56 -14.53
C THR A 117 -11.78 26.66 -13.36
N ALA A 118 -12.99 26.86 -12.82
CA ALA A 118 -13.51 25.99 -11.77
C ALA A 118 -13.74 24.57 -12.27
N GLU A 119 -14.28 24.39 -13.48
CA GLU A 119 -14.48 23.06 -14.10
C GLU A 119 -13.16 22.32 -14.34
N VAL A 120 -12.12 23.02 -14.82
CA VAL A 120 -10.79 22.42 -15.06
C VAL A 120 -10.09 22.04 -13.75
N ILE A 121 -10.21 22.88 -12.73
CA ILE A 121 -9.69 22.59 -11.39
C ILE A 121 -10.49 21.44 -10.77
N GLU A 122 -11.82 21.44 -10.87
CA GLU A 122 -12.69 20.37 -10.39
C GLU A 122 -12.38 19.06 -11.11
N GLN A 123 -12.22 19.06 -12.43
CA GLN A 123 -11.80 17.87 -13.18
C GLN A 123 -10.43 17.37 -12.75
N LYS A 124 -9.45 18.26 -12.50
CA LYS A 124 -8.16 17.86 -11.95
C LYS A 124 -8.36 17.23 -10.57
N VAL A 125 -9.07 17.90 -9.67
CA VAL A 125 -9.34 17.43 -8.31
C VAL A 125 -10.05 16.08 -8.35
N THR A 126 -11.12 15.94 -9.13
CA THR A 126 -11.91 14.70 -9.28
C THR A 126 -11.14 13.59 -9.98
N LYS A 127 -10.34 13.87 -11.02
CA LYS A 127 -9.44 12.88 -11.63
C LYS A 127 -8.30 12.49 -10.68
N SER A 128 -7.90 13.36 -9.75
CA SER A 128 -6.86 13.11 -8.75
C SER A 128 -7.36 12.60 -7.40
N SER A 129 -8.67 12.66 -7.15
CA SER A 129 -9.27 12.26 -5.88
C SER A 129 -9.79 10.83 -5.98
N VAL A 130 -9.14 9.93 -5.25
CA VAL A 130 -9.63 8.58 -5.02
C VAL A 130 -10.89 8.68 -4.15
N GLY A 131 -11.99 8.06 -4.59
CA GLY A 131 -13.22 8.02 -3.79
C GLY A 131 -12.98 7.24 -2.49
N GLY A 132 -13.35 7.82 -1.34
CA GLY A 132 -13.11 7.21 -0.03
C GLY A 132 -14.39 7.06 0.78
N TYR A 133 -14.53 5.91 1.44
CA TYR A 133 -15.66 5.61 2.31
C TYR A 133 -15.18 5.20 3.70
N GLU A 134 -15.54 5.97 4.71
CA GLU A 134 -15.33 5.57 6.10
C GLU A 134 -16.48 4.65 6.52
N ILE A 135 -16.14 3.46 7.02
CA ILE A 135 -17.10 2.52 7.59
C ILE A 135 -17.09 2.71 9.11
N LEU A 136 -18.24 3.10 9.65
CA LEU A 136 -18.42 3.24 11.09
C LEU A 136 -18.46 1.84 11.73
N GLN A 137 -17.60 1.64 12.72
CA GLN A 137 -17.53 0.41 13.49
C GLN A 137 -17.81 0.73 14.96
N GLU A 138 -18.49 -0.19 15.65
CA GLU A 138 -18.71 -0.05 17.08
C GLU A 138 -17.44 -0.28 17.89
N ALA A 139 -17.28 0.46 18.98
CA ALA A 139 -16.22 0.22 19.94
C ALA A 139 -16.43 -1.11 20.68
N PRO A 140 -15.36 -1.76 21.19
CA PRO A 140 -15.46 -2.96 22.00
C PRO A 140 -16.42 -2.79 23.19
N THR A 141 -17.30 -3.76 23.41
CA THR A 141 -18.25 -3.78 24.52
C THR A 141 -17.69 -4.54 25.72
N PRO A 142 -18.27 -4.41 26.93
CA PRO A 142 -17.86 -5.21 28.09
C PRO A 142 -17.92 -6.74 27.83
N GLU A 143 -18.88 -7.21 27.04
CA GLU A 143 -18.99 -8.62 26.66
C GLU A 143 -17.82 -9.06 25.76
N ASP A 144 -17.31 -8.17 24.91
CA ASP A 144 -16.12 -8.47 24.11
C ASP A 144 -14.87 -8.56 24.97
N LEU A 145 -14.77 -7.72 26.00
CA LEU A 145 -13.69 -7.79 26.99
C LEU A 145 -13.74 -9.10 27.79
N GLU A 146 -14.94 -9.57 28.17
CA GLU A 146 -15.11 -10.87 28.82
C GLU A 146 -14.61 -12.02 27.93
N ARG A 147 -14.99 -12.02 26.65
CA ARG A 147 -14.50 -13.02 25.68
C ARG A 147 -13.01 -12.92 25.41
N TYR A 148 -12.46 -11.71 25.39
CA TYR A 148 -11.02 -11.48 25.32
C TYR A 148 -10.32 -12.17 26.51
N TRP A 149 -10.83 -12.00 27.72
CA TRP A 149 -10.28 -12.67 28.91
C TRP A 149 -10.36 -14.19 28.81
N GLU A 150 -11.46 -14.74 28.30
CA GLU A 150 -11.57 -16.17 28.01
C GLU A 150 -10.52 -16.63 26.98
N PHE A 151 -10.31 -15.85 25.92
CA PHE A 151 -9.33 -16.14 24.88
C PHE A 151 -7.90 -16.15 25.45
N VAL A 152 -7.48 -15.09 26.14
CA VAL A 152 -6.13 -14.97 26.68
C VAL A 152 -5.84 -16.02 27.75
N THR A 153 -6.80 -16.32 28.63
CA THR A 153 -6.63 -17.31 29.70
C THR A 153 -6.51 -18.74 29.16
N ASN A 154 -7.15 -19.04 28.03
CA ASN A 154 -7.08 -20.37 27.40
C ASN A 154 -5.94 -20.51 26.39
N TYR A 155 -5.34 -19.39 25.95
CA TYR A 155 -4.29 -19.37 24.92
C TYR A 155 -3.01 -20.12 25.34
N GLU A 156 -2.68 -20.15 26.64
CA GLU A 156 -1.48 -20.86 27.15
C GLU A 156 -1.50 -22.38 26.93
N LYS A 157 -2.60 -22.98 26.44
CA LYS A 157 -2.69 -24.42 26.19
C LYS A 157 -2.42 -24.83 24.75
N TYR A 158 -2.42 -23.92 23.79
CA TYR A 158 -2.21 -24.24 22.37
C TYR A 158 -1.48 -23.10 21.67
N ILE A 159 -0.19 -23.27 21.36
CA ILE A 159 0.49 -22.44 20.36
C ILE A 159 0.01 -22.94 19.00
N GLU A 160 -1.13 -22.41 18.53
CA GLU A 160 -1.61 -22.67 17.18
C GLU A 160 -0.78 -21.82 16.21
N HIS A 161 0.24 -22.43 15.59
CA HIS A 161 0.95 -21.80 14.47
C HIS A 161 -0.01 -21.65 13.29
N ASN A 162 -0.25 -20.40 12.90
CA ASN A 162 -0.94 -19.99 11.69
C ASN A 162 -2.30 -20.70 11.47
N PRO A 163 -3.34 -20.38 12.25
CA PRO A 163 -4.68 -20.81 11.91
C PRO A 163 -5.12 -20.07 10.64
N LEU A 164 -4.85 -20.66 9.47
CA LEU A 164 -5.77 -20.55 8.35
C LEU A 164 -7.04 -21.28 8.78
N ARG A 165 -7.84 -20.62 9.65
CA ARG A 165 -9.20 -21.05 9.91
C ARG A 165 -10.00 -20.76 8.65
N ASN A 166 -9.83 -21.64 7.66
CA ASN A 166 -10.88 -21.87 6.68
C ASN A 166 -12.12 -22.18 7.51
N SER A 167 -13.18 -21.45 7.21
CA SER A 167 -14.38 -21.16 7.99
C SER A 167 -15.28 -22.34 8.39
N ASP A 168 -14.74 -23.57 8.46
CA ASP A 168 -15.50 -24.83 8.57
C ASP A 168 -15.13 -25.67 9.80
N GLY A 169 -14.57 -25.06 10.85
CA GLY A 169 -14.16 -25.78 12.07
C GLY A 169 -12.94 -26.70 11.89
N VAL A 170 -12.20 -26.56 10.79
CA VAL A 170 -10.97 -27.30 10.51
C VAL A 170 -9.76 -26.60 11.15
N ILE A 171 -8.90 -27.37 11.81
CA ILE A 171 -7.67 -26.90 12.43
C ILE A 171 -6.53 -27.84 12.04
N TYR A 172 -5.38 -27.27 11.69
CA TYR A 172 -4.15 -28.02 11.46
C TYR A 172 -3.15 -27.77 12.58
N ARG A 173 -2.40 -28.80 12.97
CA ARG A 173 -1.39 -28.73 14.04
C ARG A 173 -0.13 -29.44 13.59
N SER A 174 1.02 -28.88 13.96
CA SER A 174 2.32 -29.54 13.83
C SER A 174 2.89 -29.86 15.20
N ARG A 175 3.65 -30.95 15.26
CA ARG A 175 4.43 -31.34 16.44
C ARG A 175 5.79 -31.86 16.00
N GLU A 176 6.81 -31.25 16.56
CA GLU A 176 8.20 -31.69 16.40
C GLU A 176 8.49 -32.89 17.30
N LEU A 177 9.14 -33.90 16.73
CA LEU A 177 9.72 -35.03 17.45
C LEU A 177 11.23 -34.86 17.49
N THR A 178 11.79 -35.09 18.66
CA THR A 178 13.23 -35.03 18.89
C THR A 178 13.77 -36.40 19.31
N VAL A 179 15.06 -36.63 19.01
CA VAL A 179 15.80 -37.80 19.47
C VAL A 179 17.03 -37.36 20.27
N PHE A 180 17.28 -38.02 21.39
CA PHE A 180 18.44 -37.71 22.22
C PHE A 180 19.73 -38.29 21.62
N ARG A 181 20.71 -37.43 21.34
CA ARG A 181 22.05 -37.81 20.87
C ARG A 181 23.03 -37.85 22.04
N GLU A 182 23.39 -39.06 22.46
CA GLU A 182 24.30 -39.27 23.59
C GLU A 182 25.69 -38.64 23.37
N ASP A 183 26.16 -38.58 22.13
CA ASP A 183 27.46 -38.03 21.73
C ASP A 183 27.52 -36.49 21.85
N LEU A 184 26.40 -35.81 21.68
CA LEU A 184 26.26 -34.35 21.81
C LEU A 184 25.66 -33.93 23.16
N GLY A 185 25.02 -34.86 23.87
CA GLY A 185 24.35 -34.60 25.16
C GLY A 185 23.10 -33.73 25.04
N LEU A 186 22.45 -33.73 23.88
CA LEU A 186 21.30 -32.87 23.57
C LEU A 186 20.26 -33.60 22.69
N GLU A 187 19.03 -33.11 22.72
CA GLU A 187 17.96 -33.53 21.81
C GLU A 187 18.12 -32.83 20.46
N ILE A 188 18.10 -33.60 19.37
CA ILE A 188 18.11 -33.10 17.99
C ILE A 188 16.77 -33.39 17.31
N PHE A 189 16.50 -32.68 16.22
CA PHE A 189 15.33 -32.95 15.40
C PHE A 189 15.35 -34.38 14.83
N ASP A 190 14.22 -35.07 14.85
CA ASP A 190 14.02 -36.37 14.17
C ASP A 190 13.07 -36.19 12.98
N GLN A 191 11.85 -35.75 13.26
CA GLN A 191 10.81 -35.55 12.25
C GLN A 191 9.71 -34.62 12.77
N ASN A 192 8.88 -34.13 11.86
CA ASN A 192 7.62 -33.49 12.19
C ASN A 192 6.43 -34.42 11.96
N VAL A 193 5.38 -34.18 12.74
CA VAL A 193 4.05 -34.75 12.57
C VAL A 193 3.08 -33.61 12.28
N PHE A 194 2.21 -33.80 11.29
CA PHE A 194 1.19 -32.82 10.91
C PHE A 194 -0.20 -33.44 10.97
N GLU A 195 -1.13 -32.78 11.65
CA GLU A 195 -2.43 -33.35 12.02
C GLU A 195 -3.57 -32.43 11.55
N LYS A 196 -4.65 -33.05 11.09
CA LYS A 196 -5.91 -32.35 10.77
C LYS A 196 -6.97 -32.69 11.79
N TYR A 197 -7.62 -31.66 12.30
CA TYR A 197 -8.78 -31.76 13.18
C TYR A 197 -9.99 -31.12 12.53
N ARG A 198 -11.19 -31.62 12.86
CA ARG A 198 -12.46 -30.96 12.58
C ARG A 198 -13.33 -31.02 13.84
N ASP A 199 -13.81 -29.86 14.29
CA ASP A 199 -14.61 -29.75 15.51
C ASP A 199 -13.95 -30.41 16.73
N GLY A 200 -12.62 -30.33 16.81
CA GLY A 200 -11.80 -30.92 17.87
C GLY A 200 -11.53 -32.42 17.74
N ALA A 201 -12.12 -33.13 16.77
CA ALA A 201 -11.83 -34.53 16.49
C ALA A 201 -10.66 -34.66 15.49
N LEU A 202 -9.69 -35.52 15.81
CA LEU A 202 -8.60 -35.87 14.89
C LEU A 202 -9.16 -36.61 13.68
N ILE A 203 -8.83 -36.12 12.48
CA ILE A 203 -9.26 -36.70 11.20
C ILE A 203 -8.16 -37.58 10.62
N TRP A 204 -6.94 -37.07 10.56
CA TRP A 204 -5.76 -37.81 10.10
C TRP A 204 -4.47 -37.22 10.65
N THR A 205 -3.39 -38.01 10.53
CA THR A 205 -2.02 -37.66 10.92
C THR A 205 -1.08 -38.01 9.77
N ALA A 206 -0.25 -37.06 9.37
CA ALA A 206 0.87 -37.23 8.46
C ALA A 206 2.17 -37.29 9.28
N GLU A 207 2.99 -38.32 9.04
CA GLU A 207 4.24 -38.59 9.75
C GLU A 207 5.43 -38.59 8.79
N ASN A 208 6.66 -38.65 9.31
CA ASN A 208 7.91 -38.68 8.54
C ASN A 208 8.18 -37.40 7.72
N ILE A 209 7.80 -36.24 8.26
CA ILE A 209 8.11 -34.95 7.64
C ILE A 209 9.53 -34.56 8.03
N GLU A 210 10.42 -34.42 7.04
CA GLU A 210 11.88 -34.33 7.25
C GLU A 210 12.39 -32.92 7.60
N PHE A 211 11.49 -31.96 7.78
CA PHE A 211 11.85 -30.54 7.95
C PHE A 211 11.00 -29.83 9.00
N TRP A 212 11.47 -28.69 9.49
CA TRP A 212 10.70 -27.81 10.37
C TRP A 212 9.59 -27.12 9.58
N ILE A 213 8.35 -27.31 10.02
CA ILE A 213 7.17 -26.72 9.36
C ILE A 213 7.00 -25.28 9.84
N ASP A 214 7.14 -24.33 8.92
CA ASP A 214 6.89 -22.93 9.20
C ASP A 214 5.41 -22.58 8.97
N SER A 215 4.78 -23.16 7.94
CA SER A 215 3.37 -22.89 7.59
C SER A 215 2.79 -23.91 6.59
N TYR A 216 1.53 -23.72 6.20
CA TYR A 216 0.79 -24.57 5.26
C TYR A 216 -0.19 -23.77 4.38
N VAL A 217 -0.65 -24.38 3.29
CA VAL A 217 -1.73 -23.91 2.42
C VAL A 217 -2.65 -25.08 2.10
N ALA A 218 -3.94 -24.98 2.44
CA ALA A 218 -4.95 -25.97 2.05
C ALA A 218 -5.55 -25.60 0.68
N PHE A 219 -5.67 -26.57 -0.23
CA PHE A 219 -6.28 -26.39 -1.54
C PHE A 219 -6.90 -27.70 -2.04
N ASP A 220 -8.10 -27.67 -2.61
CA ASP A 220 -8.75 -28.82 -3.25
C ASP A 220 -8.61 -30.16 -2.49
N GLY A 221 -8.99 -30.13 -1.20
CA GLY A 221 -8.91 -31.29 -0.30
C GLY A 221 -7.50 -31.72 0.13
N LYS A 222 -6.45 -31.11 -0.43
CA LYS A 222 -5.03 -31.36 -0.15
C LYS A 222 -4.45 -30.27 0.73
N VAL A 223 -3.26 -30.53 1.27
CA VAL A 223 -2.50 -29.55 2.06
C VAL A 223 -1.06 -29.53 1.58
N ILE A 224 -0.56 -28.33 1.30
CA ILE A 224 0.87 -28.10 1.08
C ILE A 224 1.44 -27.61 2.40
N ILE A 225 2.43 -28.29 2.93
CA ILE A 225 3.22 -27.83 4.08
C ILE A 225 4.58 -27.36 3.60
N TYR A 226 5.15 -26.37 4.27
CA TYR A 226 6.45 -25.84 3.91
C TYR A 226 7.20 -25.28 5.10
N GLY A 227 8.51 -25.20 4.94
CA GLY A 227 9.39 -24.61 5.93
C GLY A 227 10.85 -24.83 5.58
N ARG A 228 11.66 -25.22 6.56
CA ARG A 228 13.12 -25.16 6.45
C ARG A 228 13.82 -26.37 7.04
N SER A 229 15.04 -26.57 6.56
CA SER A 229 15.93 -27.62 7.04
C SER A 229 16.15 -27.46 8.55
N PRO A 230 16.13 -28.56 9.31
CA PRO A 230 16.50 -28.55 10.71
C PRO A 230 17.94 -28.06 10.86
N THR A 231 18.20 -27.21 11.84
CA THR A 231 19.55 -26.71 12.13
C THR A 231 20.07 -27.40 13.38
N ASP A 232 20.93 -28.41 13.19
CA ASP A 232 21.54 -29.14 14.31
C ASP A 232 22.80 -28.41 14.82
N PRO A 233 23.00 -28.35 16.15
CA PRO A 233 24.16 -27.68 16.72
C PRO A 233 25.47 -28.36 16.28
N GLY A 234 26.31 -27.62 15.54
CA GLY A 234 27.62 -28.06 15.06
C GLY A 234 27.67 -28.44 13.58
N GLU A 235 26.53 -28.44 12.89
CA GLU A 235 26.49 -28.50 11.42
C GLU A 235 26.55 -27.09 10.82
N ASP A 236 26.97 -26.99 9.55
CA ASP A 236 26.87 -25.73 8.81
C ASP A 236 25.39 -25.30 8.81
N ASP A 237 25.12 -24.01 9.02
CA ASP A 237 23.76 -23.44 9.09
C ASP A 237 23.10 -23.53 7.70
N ASP A 238 22.65 -24.73 7.34
CA ASP A 238 21.93 -25.03 6.12
C ASP A 238 20.44 -24.76 6.36
N ARG A 239 19.96 -23.62 5.85
CA ARG A 239 18.55 -23.23 5.91
C ARG A 239 17.92 -23.41 4.55
N GLY A 240 18.02 -24.61 4.00
CA GLY A 240 17.31 -24.97 2.77
C GLY A 240 15.80 -25.00 2.98
N ALA A 241 15.05 -24.39 2.07
CA ALA A 241 13.59 -24.45 2.03
C ALA A 241 13.06 -25.83 1.62
N TRP A 242 11.92 -26.24 2.17
CA TRP A 242 11.24 -27.51 1.89
C TRP A 242 9.75 -27.30 1.62
N VAL A 243 9.21 -28.16 0.76
CA VAL A 243 7.77 -28.24 0.45
C VAL A 243 7.34 -29.69 0.45
N ALA A 244 6.17 -30.00 0.99
CA ALA A 244 5.52 -31.29 0.84
C ALA A 244 4.04 -31.15 0.52
N LEU A 245 3.51 -32.13 -0.22
CA LEU A 245 2.09 -32.24 -0.53
C LEU A 245 1.50 -33.43 0.22
N ILE A 246 0.43 -33.16 0.96
CA ILE A 246 -0.35 -34.14 1.72
C ILE A 246 -1.73 -34.22 1.10
N ASP A 247 -2.23 -35.45 0.92
CA ASP A 247 -3.56 -35.66 0.38
C ASP A 247 -4.67 -35.48 1.44
N GLN A 248 -5.90 -35.81 1.05
CA GLN A 248 -7.08 -35.66 1.92
C GLN A 248 -7.13 -36.66 3.08
N ASP A 249 -6.37 -37.76 2.99
CA ASP A 249 -6.34 -38.88 3.94
C ASP A 249 -5.11 -38.81 4.87
N GLY A 250 -4.22 -37.84 4.65
CA GLY A 250 -3.01 -37.62 5.45
C GLY A 250 -1.76 -38.31 4.90
N GLU A 251 -1.81 -38.84 3.67
CA GLU A 251 -0.63 -39.43 3.02
C GLU A 251 0.27 -38.32 2.45
N VAL A 252 1.56 -38.34 2.82
CA VAL A 252 2.58 -37.47 2.22
C VAL A 252 2.87 -38.00 0.81
N LEU A 253 2.32 -37.35 -0.22
CA LEU A 253 2.48 -37.75 -1.61
C LEU A 253 3.93 -37.54 -2.09
N TRP A 254 4.53 -36.44 -1.66
CA TRP A 254 5.94 -36.13 -1.89
C TRP A 254 6.39 -35.02 -0.94
N GLN A 255 7.70 -34.98 -0.67
CA GLN A 255 8.39 -33.86 -0.05
C GLN A 255 9.69 -33.60 -0.80
N THR A 256 10.04 -32.34 -0.99
CA THR A 256 11.24 -31.94 -1.72
C THR A 256 11.86 -30.70 -1.10
N ARG A 257 13.18 -30.72 -1.03
CA ARG A 257 13.98 -29.54 -0.75
C ARG A 257 14.08 -28.69 -2.01
N LEU A 258 13.95 -27.37 -1.86
CA LEU A 258 14.27 -26.43 -2.93
C LEU A 258 15.79 -26.39 -3.13
N ASN A 259 16.21 -26.32 -4.39
CA ASN A 259 17.60 -26.20 -4.76
C ASN A 259 17.75 -25.14 -5.85
N ASN A 260 17.54 -23.89 -5.46
CA ASN A 260 17.70 -22.74 -6.35
C ASN A 260 19.15 -22.21 -6.36
N GLY A 261 20.13 -23.06 -5.99
CA GLY A 261 21.54 -22.70 -5.95
C GLY A 261 22.00 -21.95 -4.69
N SER A 262 21.15 -21.91 -3.65
CA SER A 262 21.43 -21.29 -2.36
C SER A 262 21.32 -22.31 -1.22
N VAL A 263 22.14 -22.13 -0.18
CA VAL A 263 22.03 -22.85 1.10
C VAL A 263 21.13 -22.10 2.10
N TYR A 264 20.87 -20.82 1.86
CA TYR A 264 19.95 -19.99 2.64
C TYR A 264 18.74 -19.63 1.78
N GLU A 265 17.63 -20.30 2.01
CA GLU A 265 16.40 -20.09 1.27
C GLU A 265 15.18 -20.24 2.16
N ASP A 266 14.35 -19.20 2.23
CA ASP A 266 13.11 -19.20 3.02
C ASP A 266 11.90 -19.04 2.09
N ILE A 267 10.86 -19.85 2.25
CA ILE A 267 9.63 -19.75 1.45
C ILE A 267 8.77 -18.61 1.98
N ALA A 268 8.43 -17.69 1.08
CA ALA A 268 7.56 -16.55 1.38
C ALA A 268 6.09 -16.86 1.09
N ALA A 269 5.79 -17.54 -0.02
CA ALA A 269 4.42 -17.86 -0.41
C ALA A 269 4.32 -19.09 -1.30
N ILE A 270 3.18 -19.77 -1.23
CA ILE A 270 2.81 -20.87 -2.13
C ILE A 270 1.43 -20.60 -2.71
N LEU A 271 1.31 -20.64 -4.04
CA LEU A 271 0.08 -20.38 -4.79
C LEU A 271 -0.33 -21.62 -5.61
N PRO A 272 -1.09 -22.57 -5.01
CA PRO A 272 -1.55 -23.75 -5.71
C PRO A 272 -2.65 -23.48 -6.74
N SER A 273 -2.82 -24.42 -7.66
CA SER A 273 -3.96 -24.55 -8.58
C SER A 273 -4.10 -26.01 -9.02
N ASP A 274 -5.18 -26.31 -9.74
CA ASP A 274 -5.49 -27.64 -10.24
C ASP A 274 -4.41 -28.24 -11.17
N GLU A 275 -3.54 -27.39 -11.76
CA GLU A 275 -2.52 -27.83 -12.71
C GLU A 275 -1.10 -27.80 -12.13
N LYS A 276 -0.80 -26.82 -11.29
CA LYS A 276 0.55 -26.54 -10.79
C LYS A 276 0.55 -25.88 -9.43
N ILE A 277 1.69 -25.99 -8.76
CA ILE A 277 2.02 -25.30 -7.51
C ILE A 277 3.15 -24.33 -7.81
N VAL A 278 2.96 -23.05 -7.47
CA VAL A 278 4.01 -22.03 -7.62
C VAL A 278 4.51 -21.62 -6.25
N VAL A 279 5.82 -21.68 -6.06
CA VAL A 279 6.51 -21.39 -4.81
C VAL A 279 7.38 -20.16 -5.01
N PHE A 280 7.17 -19.15 -4.17
CA PHE A 280 8.01 -17.97 -4.08
C PHE A 280 8.86 -18.05 -2.82
N SER A 281 10.17 -17.96 -3.00
CA SER A 281 11.15 -18.03 -1.91
C SER A 281 12.20 -16.93 -2.04
N LYS A 282 12.84 -16.63 -0.92
CA LYS A 282 13.93 -15.68 -0.81
C LYS A 282 15.25 -16.41 -0.67
N ALA A 283 16.16 -16.25 -1.61
CA ALA A 283 17.49 -16.83 -1.56
C ALA A 283 18.59 -15.77 -1.31
N ASP A 284 19.60 -16.13 -0.51
CA ASP A 284 20.79 -15.30 -0.20
C ASP A 284 20.46 -13.86 0.22
N ALA A 285 19.35 -13.70 0.94
CA ALA A 285 18.80 -12.43 1.39
C ALA A 285 18.47 -11.39 0.29
N ARG A 286 18.62 -11.70 -1.01
CA ARG A 286 18.55 -10.72 -2.10
C ARG A 286 17.85 -11.17 -3.37
N TYR A 287 17.58 -12.45 -3.53
CA TYR A 287 16.95 -13.00 -4.73
C TYR A 287 15.54 -13.47 -4.44
N LEU A 288 14.63 -13.14 -5.35
CA LEU A 288 13.31 -13.73 -5.47
C LEU A 288 13.43 -14.95 -6.38
N CYS A 289 13.12 -16.11 -5.86
CA CYS A 289 13.04 -17.35 -6.62
C CYS A 289 11.57 -17.70 -6.83
N MET A 290 11.21 -18.03 -8.08
CA MET A 290 9.92 -18.58 -8.45
C MET A 290 10.14 -20.01 -8.97
N SER A 291 9.63 -21.00 -8.26
CA SER A 291 9.70 -22.41 -8.65
C SER A 291 8.29 -22.93 -8.93
N GLU A 292 8.08 -23.51 -10.11
CA GLU A 292 6.84 -24.18 -10.49
C GLU A 292 6.99 -25.68 -10.38
N PHE A 293 6.00 -26.32 -9.77
CA PHE A 293 5.89 -27.76 -9.62
C PHE A 293 4.61 -28.23 -10.32
N ASP A 294 4.69 -29.38 -10.99
CA ASP A 294 3.48 -30.15 -11.24
C ASP A 294 2.97 -30.80 -9.94
N LEU A 295 1.75 -31.34 -9.95
CA LEU A 295 1.16 -31.96 -8.76
C LEU A 295 1.90 -33.24 -8.31
N SER A 296 2.80 -33.81 -9.13
CA SER A 296 3.65 -34.94 -8.75
C SER A 296 4.92 -34.53 -8.00
N GLY A 297 5.13 -33.23 -7.80
CA GLY A 297 6.29 -32.69 -7.09
C GLY A 297 7.51 -32.49 -7.99
N LYS A 298 7.36 -32.61 -9.31
CA LYS A 298 8.45 -32.35 -10.25
C LYS A 298 8.51 -30.86 -10.58
N ILE A 299 9.69 -30.27 -10.42
CA ILE A 299 9.97 -28.90 -10.86
C ILE A 299 9.86 -28.84 -12.39
N THR A 300 8.96 -27.99 -12.88
CA THR A 300 8.76 -27.73 -14.31
C THR A 300 9.49 -26.46 -14.77
N ARG A 301 9.68 -25.50 -13.85
CA ARG A 301 10.31 -24.21 -14.14
C ARG A 301 10.91 -23.60 -12.87
N THR A 302 12.03 -22.90 -13.04
CA THR A 302 12.60 -22.04 -12.00
C THR A 302 13.05 -20.72 -12.64
N HIS A 303 12.76 -19.61 -11.98
CA HIS A 303 13.25 -18.29 -12.33
C HIS A 303 13.81 -17.58 -11.10
N ILE A 304 14.94 -16.90 -11.24
CA ILE A 304 15.61 -16.19 -10.15
C ILE A 304 15.83 -14.75 -10.59
N THR A 305 15.34 -13.80 -9.80
CA THR A 305 15.51 -12.37 -10.04
C THR A 305 16.08 -11.69 -8.80
N GLU A 306 17.06 -10.81 -8.97
CA GLU A 306 17.57 -10.00 -7.86
C GLU A 306 16.55 -8.91 -7.50
N ILE A 307 16.13 -8.89 -6.23
CA ILE A 307 15.23 -7.87 -5.68
C ILE A 307 15.94 -6.92 -4.73
N GLY A 308 17.18 -7.22 -4.31
CA GLY A 308 17.91 -6.43 -3.32
C GLY A 308 17.51 -6.79 -1.88
N PRO A 309 17.78 -5.94 -0.88
CA PRO A 309 17.63 -6.30 0.54
C PRO A 309 16.16 -6.40 1.02
N TYR A 310 15.19 -6.34 0.13
CA TYR A 310 13.77 -6.37 0.48
C TYR A 310 13.35 -7.74 1.00
N GLN A 311 12.48 -7.77 2.00
CA GLN A 311 11.76 -8.96 2.41
C GLN A 311 10.58 -9.20 1.48
N ILE A 312 10.33 -10.47 1.15
CA ILE A 312 9.14 -10.85 0.38
C ILE A 312 7.99 -10.98 1.38
N GLY A 313 6.91 -10.24 1.14
CA GLY A 313 5.68 -10.29 1.91
C GLY A 313 4.60 -11.08 1.18
N ASN A 314 3.35 -10.62 1.33
CA ASN A 314 2.19 -11.18 0.66
C ASN A 314 2.38 -11.25 -0.85
N THR A 315 1.85 -12.33 -1.42
CA THR A 315 1.94 -12.68 -2.84
C THR A 315 0.58 -13.22 -3.27
N ALA A 316 0.07 -12.75 -4.41
CA ALA A 316 -1.21 -13.17 -4.97
C ALA A 316 -1.10 -13.39 -6.48
N ARG A 317 -2.08 -14.12 -7.04
CA ARG A 317 -2.26 -14.21 -8.49
C ARG A 317 -2.78 -12.87 -9.02
N LEU A 318 -2.38 -12.53 -10.24
CA LEU A 318 -2.86 -11.37 -10.97
C LEU A 318 -2.89 -11.68 -12.46
N GLY A 319 -4.08 -11.96 -13.00
CA GLY A 319 -4.26 -12.45 -14.36
C GLY A 319 -3.50 -13.76 -14.59
N ASP A 320 -2.60 -13.77 -15.58
CA ASP A 320 -1.71 -14.90 -15.85
C ASP A 320 -0.44 -14.91 -14.98
N GLY A 321 -0.14 -13.80 -14.31
CA GLY A 321 1.04 -13.62 -13.47
C GLY A 321 0.70 -13.49 -11.98
N TYR A 322 1.48 -12.66 -11.32
CA TYR A 322 1.51 -12.51 -9.87
C TYR A 322 1.76 -11.06 -9.47
N ILE A 323 1.33 -10.72 -8.26
CA ILE A 323 1.71 -9.50 -7.57
C ILE A 323 2.35 -9.86 -6.23
N ILE A 324 3.46 -9.20 -5.91
CA ILE A 324 4.26 -9.50 -4.72
C ILE A 324 4.57 -8.19 -4.00
N SER A 325 4.36 -8.18 -2.69
CA SER A 325 4.84 -7.11 -1.83
C SER A 325 6.31 -7.34 -1.43
N LEU A 326 7.12 -6.31 -1.63
CA LEU A 326 8.50 -6.22 -1.20
C LEU A 326 8.59 -5.18 -0.09
N ARG A 327 9.02 -5.59 1.10
CA ARG A 327 9.13 -4.72 2.27
C ARG A 327 10.58 -4.38 2.54
N SER A 328 10.92 -3.11 2.58
CA SER A 328 12.24 -2.64 3.04
C SER A 328 12.34 -2.71 4.56
N GLU A 329 13.56 -2.55 5.09
CA GLU A 329 13.79 -2.52 6.55
C GLU A 329 12.99 -1.42 7.25
N ASP A 330 12.68 -0.33 6.55
CA ASP A 330 11.88 0.78 7.05
C ASP A 330 10.35 0.58 6.95
N GLY A 331 9.92 -0.62 6.57
CA GLY A 331 8.52 -1.00 6.49
C GLY A 331 7.79 -0.50 5.23
N HIS A 332 8.46 0.25 4.35
CA HIS A 332 7.87 0.67 3.09
C HIS A 332 7.61 -0.55 2.19
N ALA A 333 6.34 -0.69 1.77
CA ALA A 333 5.94 -1.73 0.84
C ALA A 333 6.02 -1.21 -0.60
N ARG A 334 6.81 -1.90 -1.42
CA ARG A 334 6.83 -1.79 -2.87
C ARG A 334 6.14 -3.01 -3.44
N LEU A 335 5.13 -2.82 -4.28
CA LEU A 335 4.53 -3.93 -5.03
C LEU A 335 5.27 -4.14 -6.34
N ILE A 336 5.45 -5.39 -6.73
CA ILE A 336 5.99 -5.77 -8.05
C ILE A 336 5.01 -6.68 -8.77
N LYS A 337 4.86 -6.50 -10.07
CA LYS A 337 4.17 -7.44 -10.95
C LYS A 337 5.16 -8.41 -11.53
N VAL A 338 4.86 -9.70 -11.42
CA VAL A 338 5.69 -10.78 -11.91
C VAL A 338 4.91 -11.57 -12.94
N SER A 339 5.46 -11.73 -14.14
CA SER A 339 4.86 -12.56 -15.20
C SER A 339 4.82 -14.05 -14.83
N CYS A 340 4.04 -14.85 -15.55
CA CYS A 340 4.00 -16.31 -15.41
C CYS A 340 5.38 -16.98 -15.63
N ASP A 341 6.30 -16.31 -16.32
CA ASP A 341 7.67 -16.79 -16.56
C ASP A 341 8.66 -16.33 -15.46
N GLY A 342 8.20 -15.55 -14.48
CA GLY A 342 8.99 -15.11 -13.32
C GLY A 342 9.66 -13.75 -13.47
N PHE A 343 9.52 -13.07 -14.61
CA PHE A 343 10.10 -11.74 -14.82
C PHE A 343 9.29 -10.65 -14.13
N ILE A 344 9.97 -9.71 -13.47
CA ILE A 344 9.37 -8.46 -13.01
C ILE A 344 9.00 -7.61 -14.22
N THR A 345 7.73 -7.25 -14.32
CA THR A 345 7.16 -6.49 -15.45
C THR A 345 6.81 -5.06 -15.08
N ASP A 346 6.49 -4.82 -13.81
CA ASP A 346 6.16 -3.48 -13.31
C ASP A 346 6.36 -3.40 -11.79
N ALA A 347 6.33 -2.18 -11.24
CA ALA A 347 6.37 -1.96 -9.80
C ALA A 347 5.62 -0.69 -9.37
N PHE A 348 4.97 -0.77 -8.21
CA PHE A 348 4.18 0.30 -7.61
C PHE A 348 4.62 0.58 -6.17
N SER A 349 4.44 1.81 -5.72
CA SER A 349 4.57 2.18 -4.32
C SER A 349 3.43 3.11 -3.95
N TYR A 350 2.89 2.95 -2.75
CA TYR A 350 1.84 3.83 -2.23
C TYR A 350 2.46 4.78 -1.21
N GLU A 351 2.37 6.07 -1.49
CA GLU A 351 2.81 7.12 -0.60
C GLU A 351 1.65 8.05 -0.29
N SER A 352 1.57 8.48 0.97
CA SER A 352 0.70 9.56 1.40
C SER A 352 1.54 10.62 2.11
N ASN A 353 1.03 11.85 2.07
CA ASN A 353 1.64 12.98 2.77
C ASN A 353 1.43 12.86 4.28
N ASP A 354 0.29 12.30 4.69
CA ASP A 354 -0.17 12.35 6.08
C ASP A 354 -0.03 11.01 6.80
N CYS A 355 0.06 9.90 6.05
CA CYS A 355 0.12 8.56 6.61
C CYS A 355 1.09 7.64 5.86
N ARG A 356 1.44 6.52 6.51
CA ARG A 356 2.16 5.38 5.93
C ARG A 356 1.22 4.19 5.89
N TYR A 357 1.27 3.45 4.79
CA TYR A 357 0.48 2.22 4.62
C TYR A 357 1.35 0.99 4.81
N PHE A 358 0.82 0.03 5.55
CA PHE A 358 1.40 -1.30 5.75
C PHE A 358 0.44 -2.33 5.18
N ILE A 359 0.82 -2.92 4.04
CA ILE A 359 0.00 -3.91 3.34
C ILE A 359 0.03 -5.21 4.13
N THR A 360 -1.15 -5.71 4.49
CA THR A 360 -1.34 -6.91 5.30
C THR A 360 -1.86 -8.09 4.50
N ASP A 361 -2.56 -7.85 3.39
CA ASP A 361 -2.97 -8.90 2.46
C ASP A 361 -3.33 -8.34 1.06
N MET A 362 -3.44 -9.20 0.07
CA MET A 362 -3.78 -8.83 -1.30
C MET A 362 -4.48 -9.95 -2.07
N ILE A 363 -5.48 -9.59 -2.87
CA ILE A 363 -6.20 -10.54 -3.73
C ILE A 363 -6.64 -9.87 -5.04
N GLU A 364 -6.70 -10.66 -6.11
CA GLU A 364 -7.40 -10.27 -7.33
C GLU A 364 -8.87 -10.68 -7.22
N TYR A 365 -9.77 -9.73 -7.49
CA TYR A 365 -11.21 -9.97 -7.50
C TYR A 365 -11.85 -9.08 -8.55
N ASN A 366 -12.63 -9.67 -9.46
CA ASN A 366 -13.31 -8.99 -10.58
C ASN A 366 -12.42 -8.01 -11.35
N ASP A 367 -11.28 -8.51 -11.84
CA ASP A 367 -10.31 -7.76 -12.63
C ASP A 367 -9.76 -6.50 -11.92
N LYS A 368 -9.75 -6.50 -10.58
CA LYS A 368 -9.16 -5.45 -9.75
C LYS A 368 -8.26 -6.06 -8.70
N ILE A 369 -7.28 -5.27 -8.25
CA ILE A 369 -6.44 -5.64 -7.11
C ILE A 369 -7.06 -5.03 -5.87
N TYR A 370 -7.33 -5.85 -4.87
CA TYR A 370 -7.71 -5.41 -3.53
C TYR A 370 -6.50 -5.56 -2.61
N LEU A 371 -6.12 -4.47 -1.95
CA LEU A 371 -5.02 -4.44 -1.00
C LEU A 371 -5.58 -4.14 0.38
N SER A 372 -5.49 -5.11 1.29
CA SER A 372 -5.75 -4.87 2.70
C SER A 372 -4.50 -4.28 3.32
N ALA A 373 -4.67 -3.21 4.06
CA ALA A 373 -3.61 -2.50 4.72
C ALA A 373 -4.12 -1.88 6.01
N HIS A 374 -3.21 -1.31 6.78
CA HIS A 374 -3.56 -0.28 7.73
C HIS A 374 -2.65 0.93 7.54
N SER A 375 -3.18 2.09 7.92
CA SER A 375 -2.46 3.35 7.90
C SER A 375 -2.13 3.80 9.30
N VAL A 376 -0.94 4.40 9.44
CA VAL A 376 -0.50 5.10 10.66
C VAL A 376 0.01 6.50 10.31
N PRO A 377 0.00 7.47 11.24
CA PRO A 377 0.50 8.81 10.98
C PRO A 377 1.94 8.81 10.49
N LYS A 378 2.23 9.64 9.50
CA LYS A 378 3.59 9.85 9.02
C LYS A 378 4.31 10.79 9.98
N LEU A 379 5.38 10.28 10.59
CA LEU A 379 6.26 11.05 11.47
C LEU A 379 7.53 11.48 10.71
N GLU A 380 8.07 12.62 11.12
CA GLU A 380 9.20 13.29 10.48
C GLU A 380 10.43 13.33 11.40
N ASN A 381 11.62 13.45 10.81
CA ASN A 381 12.90 13.62 11.53
C ASN A 381 13.19 12.50 12.55
N GLU A 382 13.60 12.86 13.78
CA GLU A 382 14.01 11.94 14.84
C GLU A 382 12.84 11.12 15.40
N GLU A 383 11.59 11.55 15.14
CA GLU A 383 10.38 10.83 15.54
C GLU A 383 9.96 9.76 14.52
N ARG A 384 10.63 9.70 13.36
CA ARG A 384 10.23 8.83 12.24
C ARG A 384 10.17 7.34 12.59
N ASP A 385 10.97 6.90 13.57
CA ASP A 385 11.11 5.51 13.94
C ASP A 385 11.27 5.35 15.46
N GLY A 386 10.46 4.49 16.07
CA GLY A 386 10.56 4.13 17.49
C GLY A 386 11.66 3.07 17.72
N GLY A 387 12.89 3.39 17.33
CA GLY A 387 14.01 2.43 17.31
C GLY A 387 13.86 1.38 16.21
N GLY A 388 13.63 1.83 14.97
CA GLY A 388 13.39 0.97 13.80
C GLY A 388 11.97 0.39 13.70
N ARG A 389 11.07 0.72 14.64
CA ARG A 389 9.67 0.27 14.63
C ARG A 389 8.74 1.35 14.09
N TYR A 390 8.60 1.40 12.77
CA TYR A 390 7.88 2.46 12.06
C TYR A 390 6.37 2.43 12.29
N GLU A 391 5.78 1.23 12.34
CA GLU A 391 4.33 1.02 12.46
C GLU A 391 3.77 1.48 13.81
N ILE A 392 4.58 1.44 14.87
CA ILE A 392 4.18 1.84 16.23
C ILE A 392 4.99 3.04 16.74
N ALA A 393 5.70 3.74 15.87
CA ALA A 393 6.62 4.82 16.24
C ALA A 393 5.93 5.92 17.06
N ALA A 394 4.74 6.36 16.64
CA ALA A 394 3.97 7.41 17.34
C ALA A 394 3.66 7.02 18.79
N VAL A 395 3.31 5.76 19.02
CA VAL A 395 2.98 5.24 20.35
C VAL A 395 4.25 5.14 21.20
N LEU A 396 5.34 4.60 20.64
CA LEU A 396 6.60 4.45 21.36
C LEU A 396 7.23 5.79 21.71
N ASN A 397 7.28 6.73 20.78
CA ASN A 397 7.82 8.07 21.03
C ASN A 397 7.02 8.75 22.14
N TYR A 398 5.68 8.70 22.10
CA TYR A 398 4.86 9.22 23.17
C TYR A 398 5.21 8.60 24.54
N ILE A 399 5.37 7.27 24.61
CA ILE A 399 5.74 6.58 25.86
C ILE A 399 7.11 7.04 26.36
N PHE A 400 8.12 7.05 25.49
CA PHE A 400 9.50 7.35 25.87
C PHE A 400 9.74 8.82 26.17
N ASP A 401 9.18 9.74 25.38
CA ASP A 401 9.30 11.19 25.58
C ASP A 401 8.66 11.62 26.90
N ASN A 402 7.60 10.92 27.32
CA ASN A 402 6.93 11.15 28.60
C ASN A 402 7.43 10.24 29.74
N GLN A 403 8.46 9.43 29.50
CA GLN A 403 9.07 8.52 30.48
C GLN A 403 8.05 7.57 31.16
N MET A 404 7.05 7.12 30.41
CA MET A 404 5.94 6.30 30.91
C MET A 404 6.25 4.80 30.86
N THR A 405 7.30 4.35 31.56
CA THR A 405 7.67 2.92 31.56
C THR A 405 6.62 2.01 32.19
N ASP A 406 5.77 2.56 33.07
CA ASP A 406 4.65 1.88 33.75
C ASP A 406 3.28 2.32 33.19
N ILE A 407 3.22 2.62 31.89
CA ILE A 407 1.98 2.99 31.20
C ILE A 407 0.93 1.88 31.33
N THR A 408 -0.34 2.26 31.54
CA THR A 408 -1.43 1.30 31.67
C THR A 408 -1.85 0.76 30.31
N ASP A 409 -2.32 -0.50 30.27
CA ASP A 409 -2.84 -1.11 29.05
C ASP A 409 -3.98 -0.31 28.42
N ASP A 410 -4.84 0.30 29.24
CA ASP A 410 -5.93 1.17 28.75
C ASP A 410 -5.37 2.38 27.97
N GLU A 411 -4.29 2.99 28.43
CA GLU A 411 -3.68 4.13 27.75
C GLU A 411 -2.92 3.68 26.50
N VAL A 412 -2.22 2.54 26.54
CA VAL A 412 -1.60 1.94 25.34
C VAL A 412 -2.65 1.62 24.30
N THR A 413 -3.78 1.02 24.71
CA THR A 413 -4.92 0.71 23.84
C THR A 413 -5.48 1.99 23.21
N ARG A 414 -5.68 3.05 24.00
CA ARG A 414 -6.14 4.34 23.50
C ARG A 414 -5.18 4.94 22.47
N LEU A 415 -3.87 4.88 22.72
CA LEU A 415 -2.84 5.37 21.80
C LEU A 415 -2.81 4.55 20.50
N MET A 416 -2.90 3.23 20.59
CA MET A 416 -2.99 2.36 19.42
C MET A 416 -4.24 2.68 18.59
N ARG A 417 -5.43 2.74 19.21
CA ARG A 417 -6.68 3.08 18.51
C ARG A 417 -6.61 4.44 17.81
N ALA A 418 -6.01 5.44 18.45
CA ALA A 418 -5.87 6.78 17.88
C ALA A 418 -4.90 6.86 16.68
N ASN A 419 -4.02 5.87 16.49
CA ASN A 419 -2.99 5.90 15.46
C ASN A 419 -3.23 4.91 14.30
N PHE A 420 -4.21 4.01 14.41
CA PHE A 420 -4.40 2.95 13.44
C PHE A 420 -5.74 3.09 12.72
N SER A 421 -5.73 2.89 11.41
CA SER A 421 -6.94 2.72 10.62
C SER A 421 -6.74 1.59 9.61
N ALA A 422 -7.65 0.63 9.57
CA ALA A 422 -7.67 -0.38 8.53
C ALA A 422 -8.12 0.26 7.23
N VAL A 423 -7.50 -0.12 6.11
CA VAL A 423 -7.81 0.41 4.79
C VAL A 423 -7.83 -0.75 3.80
N ILE A 424 -8.84 -0.81 2.95
CA ILE A 424 -8.81 -1.61 1.73
C ILE A 424 -8.73 -0.68 0.54
N LEU A 425 -7.66 -0.81 -0.25
CA LEU A 425 -7.46 -0.06 -1.48
C LEU A 425 -7.94 -0.93 -2.65
N VAL A 426 -8.74 -0.33 -3.53
CA VAL A 426 -9.19 -0.94 -4.78
C VAL A 426 -8.37 -0.34 -5.90
N CYS A 427 -7.49 -1.13 -6.50
CA CYS A 427 -6.49 -0.67 -7.45
C CYS A 427 -6.75 -1.21 -8.86
N ASP A 428 -6.43 -0.37 -9.84
CA ASP A 428 -6.37 -0.76 -11.24
C ASP A 428 -5.27 -1.83 -11.45
N PRO A 429 -5.56 -2.98 -12.06
CA PRO A 429 -4.59 -4.08 -12.18
C PRO A 429 -3.44 -3.77 -13.15
N ILE A 430 -3.63 -2.82 -14.06
CA ILE A 430 -2.62 -2.46 -15.07
C ILE A 430 -1.63 -1.48 -14.45
N SER A 431 -2.13 -0.35 -13.95
CA SER A 431 -1.35 0.78 -13.46
C SER A 431 -1.03 0.73 -11.96
N GLY A 432 -1.71 -0.12 -11.19
CA GLY A 432 -1.59 -0.18 -9.73
C GLY A 432 -2.22 1.01 -9.00
N ILE A 433 -2.80 1.98 -9.72
CA ILE A 433 -3.33 3.22 -9.13
C ILE A 433 -4.61 2.91 -8.33
N PRO A 434 -4.75 3.37 -7.07
CA PRO A 434 -5.99 3.26 -6.32
C PRO A 434 -7.12 4.06 -6.98
N GLN A 435 -8.28 3.43 -7.14
CA GLN A 435 -9.49 4.03 -7.72
C GLN A 435 -10.51 4.37 -6.62
N GLU A 436 -10.56 3.54 -5.59
CA GLU A 436 -11.47 3.67 -4.45
C GLU A 436 -10.81 3.10 -3.19
N PHE A 437 -11.24 3.54 -2.01
CA PHE A 437 -10.85 2.90 -0.76
C PHE A 437 -11.98 2.90 0.27
N TYR A 438 -11.93 1.92 1.17
CA TYR A 438 -12.72 1.93 2.41
C TYR A 438 -11.77 1.96 3.60
N SER A 439 -12.16 2.68 4.66
CA SER A 439 -11.38 2.76 5.90
C SER A 439 -12.21 2.49 7.13
N VAL A 440 -11.58 1.89 8.14
CA VAL A 440 -12.16 1.66 9.47
C VAL A 440 -11.16 2.15 10.51
N GLU A 441 -11.54 3.19 11.27
CA GLU A 441 -10.67 3.71 12.34
C GLU A 441 -10.47 2.68 13.46
N GLU A 442 -9.44 2.91 14.29
CA GLU A 442 -9.16 2.14 15.50
C GLU A 442 -8.91 0.64 15.25
N SER A 443 -8.49 0.31 14.03
CA SER A 443 -8.43 -1.07 13.52
C SER A 443 -7.21 -1.31 12.64
N ILE A 444 -6.86 -2.58 12.46
CA ILE A 444 -5.77 -3.07 11.61
C ILE A 444 -6.38 -3.84 10.43
N GLY A 445 -5.84 -3.67 9.22
CA GLY A 445 -6.28 -4.42 8.05
C GLY A 445 -5.93 -5.89 8.19
N GLY A 446 -6.90 -6.78 8.03
CA GLY A 446 -6.70 -8.23 8.12
C GLY A 446 -6.69 -8.92 6.76
N LYS A 447 -7.07 -10.20 6.75
CA LYS A 447 -7.04 -11.05 5.56
C LYS A 447 -8.13 -10.70 4.54
N LEU A 448 -7.83 -10.99 3.28
CA LEU A 448 -8.76 -10.98 2.16
C LEU A 448 -9.03 -12.42 1.71
N MET A 449 -10.28 -12.72 1.40
CA MET A 449 -10.66 -14.03 0.86
C MET A 449 -11.89 -13.92 -0.01
N ILE A 450 -12.09 -14.90 -0.90
CA ILE A 450 -13.32 -15.06 -1.66
C ILE A 450 -14.10 -16.20 -1.01
N ASP A 451 -15.36 -15.98 -0.69
CA ASP A 451 -16.21 -17.00 -0.10
C ASP A 451 -16.81 -17.96 -1.17
N GLU A 452 -17.56 -18.97 -0.72
CA GLU A 452 -18.20 -19.94 -1.62
C GLU A 452 -19.26 -19.31 -2.55
N SER A 453 -19.77 -18.13 -2.20
CA SER A 453 -20.73 -17.37 -3.01
C SER A 453 -20.04 -16.40 -3.97
N ASN A 454 -18.71 -16.51 -4.13
CA ASN A 454 -17.89 -15.63 -4.93
C ASN A 454 -17.96 -14.15 -4.48
N GLN A 455 -18.11 -13.92 -3.18
CA GLN A 455 -18.10 -12.58 -2.58
C GLN A 455 -16.73 -12.31 -1.96
N LEU A 456 -16.28 -11.06 -2.07
CA LEU A 456 -15.05 -10.63 -1.43
C LEU A 456 -15.31 -10.40 0.06
N ILE A 457 -14.48 -11.00 0.89
CA ILE A 457 -14.48 -10.87 2.34
C ILE A 457 -13.21 -10.14 2.76
N TRP A 458 -13.39 -9.08 3.56
CA TRP A 458 -12.32 -8.38 4.24
C TRP A 458 -12.47 -8.50 5.74
N ASN A 459 -11.52 -9.17 6.38
CA ASN A 459 -11.42 -9.20 7.83
C ASN A 459 -10.69 -7.95 8.30
N VAL A 460 -11.25 -7.28 9.30
CA VAL A 460 -10.68 -6.09 9.93
C VAL A 460 -10.52 -6.36 11.42
N GLU A 461 -9.35 -6.07 11.94
CA GLU A 461 -8.94 -6.38 13.28
C GLU A 461 -9.10 -5.16 14.19
N SER A 462 -10.26 -5.04 14.84
CA SER A 462 -10.56 -3.96 15.78
C SER A 462 -9.71 -4.08 17.05
N ILE A 463 -8.94 -3.06 17.39
CA ILE A 463 -8.02 -3.10 18.54
C ILE A 463 -8.83 -3.12 19.84
N THR A 464 -8.88 -4.27 20.51
CA THR A 464 -9.68 -4.45 21.74
C THR A 464 -8.87 -4.14 22.99
N HIS A 465 -7.62 -4.61 23.02
CA HIS A 465 -6.71 -4.42 24.14
C HIS A 465 -5.28 -4.45 23.63
N ALA A 466 -4.42 -3.58 24.16
CA ALA A 466 -3.00 -3.53 23.86
C ALA A 466 -2.19 -3.30 25.13
N PHE A 467 -0.97 -3.84 25.15
CA PHE A 467 -0.03 -3.67 26.26
C PHE A 467 1.37 -3.37 25.75
N PHE A 468 2.15 -2.69 26.59
CA PHE A 468 3.53 -2.32 26.31
C PHE A 468 4.49 -3.28 27.04
N SER A 469 5.49 -3.79 26.31
CA SER A 469 6.53 -4.66 26.85
C SER A 469 7.91 -4.01 26.66
N PRO A 470 8.43 -3.29 27.67
CA PRO A 470 9.69 -2.56 27.54
C PRO A 470 10.93 -3.47 27.47
N MET A 471 10.81 -4.75 27.87
CA MET A 471 11.96 -5.64 28.08
C MET A 471 11.91 -6.95 27.26
N ALA A 472 10.92 -7.13 26.39
CA ALA A 472 10.88 -8.31 25.53
C ALA A 472 11.81 -8.14 24.32
N SER A 473 12.58 -9.20 24.02
CA SER A 473 13.46 -9.23 22.83
C SER A 473 12.68 -9.43 21.53
N SER A 474 11.41 -9.83 21.60
CA SER A 474 10.60 -10.24 20.44
C SER A 474 9.57 -9.20 19.98
N PHE A 475 9.13 -8.27 20.84
CA PHE A 475 8.19 -7.18 20.51
C PHE A 475 8.24 -6.07 21.58
N SER A 476 7.75 -4.88 21.25
CA SER A 476 7.54 -3.75 22.18
C SER A 476 6.08 -3.47 22.47
N ILE A 477 5.17 -3.71 21.53
CA ILE A 477 3.72 -3.61 21.74
C ILE A 477 3.06 -4.87 21.20
N SER A 478 2.07 -5.35 21.96
CA SER A 478 1.15 -6.37 21.48
C SER A 478 -0.28 -5.89 21.65
N SER A 479 -1.14 -6.24 20.69
CA SER A 479 -2.58 -6.09 20.85
C SER A 479 -3.31 -7.40 20.56
N THR A 480 -4.48 -7.53 21.18
CA THR A 480 -5.50 -8.52 20.83
C THR A 480 -6.66 -7.79 20.19
N ASN A 481 -7.08 -8.28 19.02
CA ASN A 481 -8.01 -7.59 18.16
C ASN A 481 -9.23 -8.46 17.90
N LEU A 482 -10.43 -7.88 18.02
CA LEU A 482 -11.67 -8.54 17.63
C LEU A 482 -11.87 -8.42 16.12
N VAL A 483 -12.16 -9.52 15.44
CA VAL A 483 -12.34 -9.52 13.99
C VAL A 483 -13.77 -9.10 13.62
N PHE A 484 -13.86 -8.09 12.75
CA PHE A 484 -15.07 -7.76 12.00
C PHE A 484 -14.90 -8.25 10.57
N ARG A 485 -15.98 -8.79 10.00
CA ARG A 485 -16.00 -9.33 8.64
C ARG A 485 -16.90 -8.46 7.76
N TYR A 486 -16.28 -7.85 6.75
CA TYR A 486 -16.96 -7.02 5.77
C TYR A 486 -17.08 -7.80 4.46
N THR A 487 -18.29 -7.82 3.90
CA THR A 487 -18.58 -8.55 2.66
C THR A 487 -18.88 -7.55 1.56
N PHE A 488 -18.27 -7.72 0.40
CA PHE A 488 -18.46 -6.89 -0.79
C PHE A 488 -19.07 -7.71 -1.92
N ASP A 489 -19.95 -7.09 -2.69
CA ASP A 489 -20.51 -7.70 -3.89
C ASP A 489 -19.53 -7.68 -5.07
N GLU A 490 -19.97 -8.18 -6.22
CA GLU A 490 -19.16 -8.22 -7.44
C GLU A 490 -18.79 -6.83 -7.96
N SER A 491 -19.58 -5.80 -7.66
CA SER A 491 -19.28 -4.42 -8.05
C SER A 491 -18.26 -3.74 -7.13
N GLY A 492 -17.93 -4.39 -5.99
CA GLY A 492 -17.09 -3.84 -4.95
C GLY A 492 -17.87 -3.02 -3.91
N ALA A 493 -19.20 -3.07 -3.91
CA ALA A 493 -20.02 -2.36 -2.95
C ALA A 493 -20.15 -3.18 -1.64
N LEU A 494 -20.06 -2.49 -0.50
CA LEU A 494 -20.23 -3.11 0.82
C LEU A 494 -21.67 -3.62 1.00
N LEU A 495 -21.82 -4.94 1.23
CA LEU A 495 -23.09 -5.62 1.46
C LEU A 495 -23.40 -5.81 2.94
N ASN A 496 -22.41 -6.22 3.72
CA ASN A 496 -22.62 -6.65 5.10
C ASN A 496 -21.41 -6.32 5.98
N GLN A 497 -21.70 -6.16 7.27
CA GLN A 497 -20.73 -6.00 8.35
C GLN A 497 -21.14 -6.96 9.48
N GLU A 498 -20.28 -7.92 9.77
CA GLU A 498 -20.48 -8.90 10.83
C GLU A 498 -19.43 -8.70 11.94
N LYS A 499 -19.88 -8.55 13.18
CA LYS A 499 -19.02 -8.68 14.35
C LYS A 499 -18.85 -10.15 14.69
N THR A 500 -17.65 -10.68 14.49
CA THR A 500 -17.39 -12.11 14.73
C THR A 500 -17.14 -12.38 16.21
N LYS A 501 -16.75 -13.62 16.53
CA LYS A 501 -16.24 -14.01 17.86
C LYS A 501 -14.73 -14.33 17.82
N GLU A 502 -14.09 -14.05 16.68
CA GLU A 502 -12.70 -14.40 16.44
C GLU A 502 -11.79 -13.29 16.97
N PHE A 503 -10.69 -13.69 17.60
CA PHE A 503 -9.64 -12.79 18.05
C PHE A 503 -8.32 -13.12 17.36
N THR A 504 -7.60 -12.07 16.96
CA THR A 504 -6.24 -12.16 16.44
C THR A 504 -5.28 -11.43 17.37
N ARG A 505 -3.98 -11.64 17.16
CA ARG A 505 -2.94 -10.89 17.87
C ARG A 505 -2.03 -10.20 16.89
N PHE A 506 -1.63 -9.00 17.28
CA PHE A 506 -0.67 -8.17 16.59
C PHE A 506 0.55 -7.97 17.50
N TYR A 507 1.75 -8.03 16.92
CA TYR A 507 3.03 -7.89 17.63
C TYR A 507 3.98 -7.00 16.83
N ARG A 508 4.59 -6.01 17.47
CA ARG A 508 5.61 -5.12 16.89
C ARG A 508 6.66 -4.69 17.90
#